data_AF-A0A376TMI8-F1
#
_entry.id   AF-A0A376TMI8-F1
#
_cell.length_a   1.000
_cell.length_b   1.000
_cell.length_c   1.000
_cell.angle_alpha   90.00
_cell.angle_beta   90.00
_cell.angle_gamma   90.00
#
_symmetry.space_group_name_H-M   'P 1'
#
loop_
_entity.id
_entity.type
_entity.pdbx_description
1 polymer ?
#
loop_
_entity_poly.entity_id
_entity_poly.type
_entity_poly.pdbx_seq_one_letter_code
_entity_poly.pdbx_strand_id
1 'polypeptide(L)'
;MAGKSLAEQGVTKEVIPPYYSVKEVVLPFNKFPGVDPLLGPEMRSTGEVMGVGRTFAEAFAKAQLGSNSTMKKHGRALLSVREGDKERVVDLAAKLLKQGFELDATHGTAIVLGEAGINPRLVNKVHEGRPHIQDRIKNGEYTYIINTTSGRRAIEDSRVIRRSALHIKCIMTPP
;
A
#
# COMPACT_ATOMS: atom_id res chain seq x y z
N MET A 1 -9.58 -36.12 -12.09
CA MET A 1 -10.77 -36.28 -11.22
C MET A 1 -11.63 -37.46 -11.67
N ALA A 2 -12.07 -37.53 -12.93
CA ALA A 2 -12.81 -38.68 -13.47
C ALA A 2 -11.94 -39.90 -13.85
N GLY A 3 -10.87 -40.18 -13.11
CA GLY A 3 -10.01 -41.37 -13.32
C GLY A 3 -8.93 -41.29 -14.40
N LYS A 4 -8.91 -40.27 -15.26
CA LYS A 4 -7.85 -40.08 -16.28
C LYS A 4 -6.59 -39.44 -15.68
N SER A 5 -5.43 -40.06 -15.84
CA SER A 5 -4.13 -39.56 -15.35
C SER A 5 -3.64 -38.34 -16.13
N LEU A 6 -2.66 -37.59 -15.59
CA LEU A 6 -2.04 -36.46 -16.31
C LEU A 6 -1.29 -36.90 -17.57
N ALA A 7 -0.71 -38.11 -17.55
CA ALA A 7 -0.04 -38.69 -18.72
C ALA A 7 -1.03 -38.95 -19.86
N GLU A 8 -2.18 -39.55 -19.56
CA GLU A 8 -3.25 -39.77 -20.54
C GLU A 8 -3.91 -38.47 -21.04
N GLN A 9 -3.82 -37.40 -20.24
CA GLN A 9 -4.28 -36.06 -20.63
C GLN A 9 -3.26 -35.29 -21.48
N GLY A 10 -2.00 -35.74 -21.53
CA GLY A 10 -0.93 -35.04 -22.25
C GLY A 10 -0.44 -33.74 -21.58
N VAL A 11 -0.82 -33.49 -20.31
CA VAL A 11 -0.43 -32.29 -19.55
C VAL A 11 0.56 -32.68 -18.46
N THR A 12 1.79 -32.94 -18.88
CA THR A 12 2.86 -33.45 -17.98
C THR A 12 3.97 -32.45 -17.70
N LYS A 13 3.94 -31.29 -18.37
CA LYS A 13 4.97 -30.26 -18.28
C LYS A 13 4.38 -29.00 -17.67
N GLU A 14 5.16 -28.37 -16.80
CA GLU A 14 4.85 -27.04 -16.30
C GLU A 14 4.91 -26.02 -17.45
N VAL A 15 3.91 -25.14 -17.51
CA VAL A 15 3.86 -24.06 -18.50
C VAL A 15 4.41 -22.79 -17.85
N ILE A 16 5.48 -22.26 -18.43
CA ILE A 16 6.04 -20.96 -18.04
C ILE A 16 5.65 -19.94 -19.11
N PRO A 17 4.74 -19.00 -18.81
CA PRO A 17 4.31 -18.00 -19.79
C PRO A 17 5.44 -17.00 -20.13
N PRO A 18 5.46 -16.44 -21.36
CA PRO A 18 6.43 -15.41 -21.75
C PRO A 18 6.02 -14.00 -21.28
N TYR A 19 5.11 -13.90 -20.31
CA TYR A 19 4.54 -12.66 -19.80
C TYR A 19 4.28 -12.77 -18.30
N TYR A 20 4.13 -11.61 -17.63
CA TYR A 20 3.74 -11.55 -16.24
C TYR A 20 2.23 -11.49 -16.09
N SER A 21 1.74 -12.22 -15.09
CA SER A 21 0.35 -12.25 -14.67
C SER A 21 0.29 -11.92 -13.18
N VAL A 22 -0.29 -10.77 -12.83
CA VAL A 22 -0.42 -10.30 -11.45
C VAL A 22 -1.88 -10.32 -11.05
N LYS A 23 -2.18 -10.97 -9.92
CA LYS A 23 -3.51 -10.95 -9.30
C LYS A 23 -3.53 -9.90 -8.19
N GLU A 24 -4.56 -9.07 -8.16
CA GLU A 24 -4.84 -8.12 -7.08
C GLU A 24 -6.27 -8.33 -6.57
N VAL A 25 -6.56 -7.91 -5.34
CA VAL A 25 -7.85 -8.12 -4.67
C VAL A 25 -8.65 -6.84 -4.48
N VAL A 26 -9.97 -7.00 -4.35
CA VAL A 26 -10.90 -5.93 -3.98
C VAL A 26 -11.45 -6.21 -2.57
N LEU A 27 -11.34 -5.22 -1.69
CA LEU A 27 -11.68 -5.32 -0.28
C LEU A 27 -12.98 -4.56 0.02
N PRO A 28 -13.91 -5.12 0.81
CA PRO A 28 -15.22 -4.53 1.06
C PRO A 28 -15.23 -3.46 2.17
N PHE A 29 -14.07 -2.91 2.56
CA PHE A 29 -13.98 -1.99 3.68
C PHE A 29 -14.85 -0.74 3.51
N ASN A 30 -15.04 -0.28 2.27
CA ASN A 30 -15.94 0.83 1.96
C ASN A 30 -17.41 0.55 2.28
N LYS A 31 -17.82 -0.72 2.37
CA LYS A 31 -19.17 -1.13 2.79
C LYS A 31 -19.30 -1.17 4.32
N PHE A 32 -18.20 -1.24 5.05
CA PHE A 32 -18.18 -1.39 6.51
C PHE A 32 -17.32 -0.30 7.16
N PRO A 33 -17.77 0.97 7.19
CA PRO A 33 -16.95 2.10 7.63
C PRO A 33 -16.52 2.03 9.10
N GLY A 34 -17.19 1.23 9.93
CA GLY A 34 -16.80 0.97 11.32
C GLY A 34 -15.61 0.01 11.46
N VAL A 35 -15.28 -0.75 10.42
CA VAL A 35 -14.17 -1.71 10.41
C VAL A 35 -12.86 -0.98 10.10
N ASP A 36 -11.77 -1.50 10.67
CA ASP A 36 -10.43 -1.04 10.37
C ASP A 36 -9.95 -1.63 9.02
N PRO A 37 -9.62 -0.81 8.01
CA PRO A 37 -9.15 -1.30 6.71
C PRO A 37 -7.69 -1.73 6.80
N LEU A 38 -7.45 -2.86 7.46
CA LEU A 38 -6.15 -3.46 7.70
C LEU A 38 -6.15 -4.91 7.22
N LEU A 39 -5.06 -5.32 6.57
CA LEU A 39 -4.83 -6.70 6.19
C LEU A 39 -4.33 -7.50 7.39
N GLY A 40 -4.73 -8.77 7.47
CA GLY A 40 -4.33 -9.67 8.53
C GLY A 40 -4.29 -11.12 8.04
N PRO A 41 -4.10 -12.08 8.95
CA PRO A 41 -4.08 -13.50 8.60
C PRO A 41 -5.45 -14.02 8.12
N GLU A 42 -6.54 -13.31 8.45
CA GLU A 42 -7.89 -13.63 7.99
C GLU A 42 -8.20 -12.94 6.65
N MET A 43 -8.63 -13.71 5.67
CA MET A 43 -9.01 -13.21 4.35
C MET A 43 -10.33 -12.43 4.40
N ARG A 44 -10.34 -11.22 3.79
CA ARG A 44 -11.52 -10.33 3.75
C ARG A 44 -11.91 -9.84 2.36
N SER A 45 -11.14 -10.17 1.34
CA SER A 45 -11.41 -9.74 -0.04
C SER A 45 -12.64 -10.44 -0.61
N THR A 46 -13.42 -9.73 -1.40
CA THR A 46 -14.65 -10.25 -2.03
C THR A 46 -14.49 -10.52 -3.52
N GLY A 47 -13.43 -10.03 -4.13
CA GLY A 47 -13.16 -10.20 -5.56
C GLY A 47 -11.69 -10.02 -5.88
N GLU A 48 -11.36 -10.29 -7.14
CA GLU A 48 -10.01 -10.21 -7.66
C GLU A 48 -10.01 -9.73 -9.11
N VAL A 49 -8.86 -9.19 -9.51
CA VAL A 49 -8.57 -8.75 -10.87
C VAL A 49 -7.20 -9.25 -11.28
N MET A 50 -6.98 -9.38 -12.59
CA MET A 50 -5.74 -9.85 -13.16
C MET A 50 -5.18 -8.81 -14.13
N GLY A 51 -3.92 -8.41 -13.91
CA GLY A 51 -3.15 -7.60 -14.84
C GLY A 51 -2.14 -8.46 -15.58
N VAL A 52 -2.08 -8.33 -16.91
CA VAL A 52 -1.11 -9.04 -17.76
C VAL A 52 -0.19 -8.05 -18.46
N GLY A 53 1.11 -8.27 -18.41
CA GLY A 53 2.10 -7.33 -18.95
C GLY A 53 3.42 -7.98 -19.35
N ARG A 54 4.23 -7.26 -20.12
CA ARG A 54 5.58 -7.70 -20.53
C ARG A 54 6.57 -7.66 -19.38
N THR A 55 6.30 -6.82 -18.39
CA THR A 55 7.08 -6.69 -17.17
C THR A 55 6.18 -6.82 -15.96
N PHE A 56 6.75 -7.18 -14.80
CA PHE A 56 6.04 -7.18 -13.54
C PHE A 56 5.40 -5.80 -13.25
N ALA A 57 6.13 -4.71 -13.47
CA ALA A 57 5.63 -3.35 -13.25
C ALA A 57 4.40 -3.03 -14.11
N GLU A 58 4.41 -3.44 -15.38
CA GLU A 58 3.25 -3.27 -16.27
C GLU A 58 2.05 -4.11 -15.82
N ALA A 59 2.27 -5.38 -15.48
CA ALA A 59 1.22 -6.28 -15.02
C ALA A 59 0.61 -5.79 -13.69
N PHE A 60 1.45 -5.36 -12.74
CA PHE A 60 1.02 -4.80 -11.47
C PHE A 60 0.25 -3.49 -11.64
N ALA A 61 0.71 -2.58 -12.51
CA ALA A 61 -0.01 -1.35 -12.79
C ALA A 61 -1.42 -1.60 -13.36
N LYS A 62 -1.57 -2.61 -14.24
CA LYS A 62 -2.87 -3.03 -14.77
C LYS A 62 -3.75 -3.67 -13.69
N ALA A 63 -3.19 -4.53 -12.84
CA ALA A 63 -3.92 -5.15 -11.73
C ALA A 63 -4.40 -4.09 -10.72
N GLN A 64 -3.54 -3.14 -10.35
CA GLN A 64 -3.87 -2.03 -9.46
C GLN A 64 -4.95 -1.10 -10.06
N LEU A 65 -4.87 -0.79 -11.35
CA LEU A 65 -5.93 -0.03 -12.03
C LEU A 65 -7.26 -0.81 -12.02
N GLY A 66 -7.20 -2.12 -12.32
CA GLY A 66 -8.35 -3.01 -12.29
C GLY A 66 -9.00 -3.11 -10.91
N SER A 67 -8.23 -3.00 -9.82
CA SER A 67 -8.74 -3.07 -8.45
C SER A 67 -9.40 -1.77 -7.98
N ASN A 68 -9.59 -0.81 -8.90
CA ASN A 68 -10.21 0.50 -8.66
C ASN A 68 -9.40 1.39 -7.70
N SER A 69 -8.08 1.22 -7.74
CA SER A 69 -7.13 2.08 -7.04
C SER A 69 -7.19 3.52 -7.57
N THR A 70 -7.06 4.51 -6.67
CA THR A 70 -6.94 5.92 -7.07
C THR A 70 -5.51 6.44 -7.06
N MET A 71 -4.51 5.56 -7.26
CA MET A 71 -3.10 5.99 -7.31
C MET A 71 -2.93 7.13 -8.30
N LYS A 72 -2.31 8.22 -7.85
CA LYS A 72 -1.86 9.29 -8.73
C LYS A 72 -0.38 9.11 -9.03
N LYS A 73 0.08 9.68 -10.14
CA LYS A 73 1.50 9.65 -10.51
C LYS A 73 2.31 10.83 -9.95
N HIS A 74 1.66 11.71 -9.21
CA HIS A 74 2.21 12.93 -8.63
C HIS A 74 1.47 13.29 -7.33
N GLY A 75 1.97 14.30 -6.62
CA GLY A 75 1.40 14.85 -5.40
C GLY A 75 2.29 14.58 -4.20
N ARG A 76 1.67 14.43 -3.03
CA ARG A 76 2.39 14.25 -1.77
C ARG A 76 2.13 12.88 -1.17
N ALA A 77 3.20 12.23 -0.75
CA ALA A 77 3.18 10.92 -0.11
C ALA A 77 3.40 11.05 1.40
N LEU A 78 2.59 10.37 2.20
CA LEU A 78 2.82 10.22 3.64
C LEU A 78 3.53 8.89 3.92
N LEU A 79 4.64 8.93 4.64
CA LEU A 79 5.40 7.76 5.08
C LEU A 79 5.35 7.64 6.60
N SER A 80 4.71 6.58 7.08
CA SER A 80 4.68 6.26 8.51
C SER A 80 4.81 4.76 8.69
N VAL A 81 6.06 4.31 8.83
CA VAL A 81 6.38 2.89 8.87
C VAL A 81 6.77 2.39 10.27
N ARG A 82 6.76 1.06 10.46
CA ARG A 82 7.23 0.41 11.69
C ARG A 82 8.75 0.25 11.64
N GLU A 83 9.37 0.00 12.79
CA GLU A 83 10.83 -0.15 12.92
C GLU A 83 11.46 -1.09 11.89
N GLY A 84 10.91 -2.30 11.72
CA GLY A 84 11.46 -3.30 10.80
C GLY A 84 11.43 -2.92 9.32
N ASP A 85 10.68 -1.88 8.94
CA ASP A 85 10.58 -1.40 7.57
C ASP A 85 11.35 -0.09 7.33
N LYS A 86 11.97 0.48 8.37
CA LYS A 86 12.67 1.78 8.29
C LYS A 86 13.88 1.77 7.38
N GLU A 87 14.60 0.67 7.25
CA GLU A 87 15.73 0.58 6.32
C GLU A 87 15.23 0.61 4.86
N ARG A 88 14.18 -0.17 4.57
CA ARG A 88 13.59 -0.29 3.23
C ARG A 88 12.84 0.98 2.81
N VAL A 89 12.34 1.77 3.75
CA VAL A 89 11.60 3.00 3.45
C VAL A 89 12.47 4.08 2.79
N VAL A 90 13.79 4.04 2.99
CA VAL A 90 14.73 5.00 2.40
C VAL A 90 14.74 4.87 0.87
N ASP A 91 14.89 3.65 0.36
CA ASP A 91 14.85 3.38 -1.09
C ASP A 91 13.47 3.70 -1.69
N LEU A 92 12.40 3.40 -0.95
CA LEU A 92 11.03 3.78 -1.35
C LEU A 92 10.87 5.30 -1.45
N ALA A 93 11.35 6.05 -0.46
CA ALA A 93 11.32 7.51 -0.45
C ALA A 93 12.13 8.09 -1.62
N ALA A 94 13.31 7.54 -1.91
CA ALA A 94 14.13 7.95 -3.05
C ALA A 94 13.40 7.72 -4.39
N LYS A 95 12.73 6.56 -4.55
CA LYS A 95 11.90 6.26 -5.73
C LYS A 95 10.74 7.24 -5.89
N LEU A 96 10.07 7.60 -4.80
CA LEU A 96 8.98 8.57 -4.80
C LEU A 96 9.48 9.98 -5.17
N LEU A 97 10.60 10.42 -4.61
CA LEU A 97 11.23 11.70 -4.97
C LEU A 97 11.63 11.74 -6.44
N LYS A 98 12.24 10.66 -6.95
CA LYS A 98 12.60 10.54 -8.37
C LYS A 98 11.38 10.63 -9.29
N GLN A 99 10.22 10.16 -8.82
CA GLN A 99 8.94 10.25 -9.53
C GLN A 99 8.29 11.64 -9.40
N GLY A 100 8.84 12.54 -8.58
CA GLY A 100 8.35 13.91 -8.39
C GLY A 100 7.33 14.07 -7.26
N PHE A 101 7.30 13.15 -6.28
CA PHE A 101 6.47 13.31 -5.10
C PHE A 101 7.13 14.19 -4.05
N GLU A 102 6.31 14.97 -3.36
CA GLU A 102 6.70 15.57 -2.08
C GLU A 102 6.45 14.57 -0.95
N LEU A 103 7.28 14.58 0.11
CA LEU A 103 7.18 13.61 1.19
C LEU A 103 6.80 14.26 2.51
N ASP A 104 5.87 13.63 3.24
CA ASP A 104 5.63 13.86 4.66
C ASP A 104 5.98 12.59 5.43
N ALA A 105 6.53 12.73 6.63
CA ALA A 105 6.82 11.57 7.48
C ALA A 105 6.54 11.85 8.96
N THR A 106 6.13 10.80 9.67
CA THR A 106 6.03 10.86 11.13
C THR A 106 7.42 10.84 11.76
N HIS A 107 7.55 11.35 12.98
CA HIS A 107 8.83 11.60 13.66
C HIS A 107 9.84 10.44 13.50
N GLY A 108 9.46 9.21 13.86
CA GLY A 108 10.36 8.06 13.78
C GLY A 108 10.77 7.66 12.35
N THR A 109 9.93 7.93 11.35
CA THR A 109 10.27 7.70 9.93
C THR A 109 11.12 8.86 9.39
N ALA A 110 10.83 10.10 9.81
CA ALA A 110 11.56 11.29 9.40
C ALA A 110 13.02 11.26 9.85
N ILE A 111 13.32 10.75 11.05
CA ILE A 111 14.70 10.60 11.55
C ILE A 111 15.53 9.72 10.62
N VAL A 112 15.05 8.52 10.30
CA VAL A 112 15.80 7.57 9.45
C VAL A 112 15.94 8.08 8.02
N LEU A 113 14.91 8.75 7.49
CA LEU A 113 15.03 9.42 6.20
C LEU A 113 16.08 10.54 6.24
N GLY A 114 16.11 11.35 7.30
CA GLY A 114 17.07 12.43 7.50
C GLY A 114 18.51 11.93 7.61
N GLU A 115 18.74 10.82 8.32
CA GLU A 115 20.04 10.13 8.39
C GLU A 115 20.53 9.66 7.02
N ALA A 116 19.60 9.32 6.12
CA ALA A 116 19.88 8.97 4.73
C ALA A 116 19.93 10.18 3.77
N GLY A 117 19.84 11.42 4.29
CA GLY A 117 19.88 12.65 3.50
C GLY A 117 18.55 13.04 2.85
N ILE A 118 17.44 12.39 3.20
CA ILE A 118 16.09 12.70 2.72
C ILE A 118 15.35 13.45 3.81
N ASN A 119 15.00 14.72 3.57
CA ASN A 119 14.31 15.57 4.55
C ASN A 119 12.81 15.70 4.19
N PRO A 120 11.94 14.79 4.67
CA PRO A 120 10.49 14.94 4.50
C PRO A 120 9.94 16.05 5.38
N ARG A 121 8.76 16.58 5.02
CA ARG A 121 8.01 17.47 5.92
C ARG A 121 7.53 16.68 7.13
N LEU A 122 7.94 17.08 8.32
CA LEU A 122 7.51 16.43 9.55
C LEU A 122 6.00 16.61 9.75
N VAL A 123 5.31 15.51 10.07
CA VAL A 123 3.88 15.54 10.41
C VAL A 123 3.61 14.86 11.75
N ASN A 124 2.78 15.53 12.55
CA ASN A 124 2.34 15.06 13.87
C ASN A 124 1.31 13.95 13.74
N LYS A 125 1.42 12.92 14.59
CA LYS A 125 0.31 12.01 14.89
C LYS A 125 -0.80 12.75 15.62
N VAL A 126 -1.97 12.12 15.69
CA VAL A 126 -3.18 12.71 16.29
C VAL A 126 -2.95 13.19 17.73
N HIS A 127 -2.14 12.48 18.51
CA HIS A 127 -1.82 12.81 19.90
C HIS A 127 -0.65 13.80 20.07
N GLU A 128 0.05 14.18 18.99
CA GLU A 128 1.29 14.99 19.07
C GLU A 128 1.04 16.49 18.85
N GLY A 129 -0.13 16.88 18.33
CA GLY A 129 -0.51 18.29 18.17
C GLY A 129 -1.25 18.56 16.87
N ARG A 130 -1.52 19.83 16.56
CA ARG A 130 -2.21 20.27 15.33
C ARG A 130 -1.32 21.20 14.49
N PRO A 131 -1.38 21.14 13.15
CA PRO A 131 -2.14 20.17 12.35
C PRO A 131 -1.51 18.76 12.36
N HIS A 132 -2.34 17.72 12.48
CA HIS A 132 -1.90 16.32 12.47
C HIS A 132 -2.28 15.59 11.17
N ILE A 133 -1.77 14.36 10.99
CA ILE A 133 -2.01 13.48 9.83
C ILE A 133 -3.49 13.46 9.41
N GLN A 134 -4.43 13.32 10.36
CA GLN A 134 -5.86 13.24 10.02
C GLN A 134 -6.39 14.53 9.38
N ASP A 135 -5.90 15.70 9.78
CA ASP A 135 -6.34 16.99 9.24
C ASP A 135 -5.88 17.10 7.79
N ARG A 136 -4.61 16.77 7.54
CA ARG A 136 -4.00 16.78 6.20
C ARG A 136 -4.67 15.80 5.25
N ILE A 137 -5.01 14.60 5.73
CA ILE A 137 -5.77 13.61 4.95
C ILE A 137 -7.15 14.16 4.57
N LYS A 138 -7.88 14.74 5.52
CA LYS A 138 -9.22 15.33 5.27
C LYS A 138 -9.16 16.51 4.30
N ASN A 139 -8.08 17.29 4.34
CA ASN A 139 -7.83 18.39 3.42
C ASN A 139 -7.39 17.93 2.01
N GLY A 140 -7.25 16.62 1.78
CA GLY A 140 -6.83 16.09 0.49
C GLY A 140 -5.36 16.38 0.16
N GLU A 141 -4.51 16.61 1.16
CA GLU A 141 -3.10 16.93 0.95
C GLU A 141 -2.29 15.75 0.40
N TYR A 142 -2.76 14.50 0.56
CA TYR A 142 -2.04 13.30 0.17
C TYR A 142 -2.67 12.57 -1.00
N THR A 143 -1.83 12.16 -1.94
CA THR A 143 -2.21 11.27 -3.04
C THR A 143 -1.74 9.84 -2.82
N TYR A 144 -0.80 9.62 -1.90
CA TYR A 144 -0.29 8.30 -1.54
C TYR A 144 0.05 8.20 -0.05
N ILE A 145 -0.27 7.08 0.61
CA ILE A 145 0.00 6.88 2.03
C ILE A 145 0.62 5.50 2.23
N ILE A 146 1.83 5.44 2.79
CA ILE A 146 2.47 4.20 3.21
C ILE A 146 2.39 4.15 4.73
N ASN A 147 1.52 3.27 5.24
CA ASN A 147 1.37 3.05 6.67
C ASN A 147 1.53 1.58 7.02
N THR A 148 2.60 1.25 7.75
CA THR A 148 2.78 -0.07 8.35
C THR A 148 2.79 0.03 9.85
N THR A 149 2.12 -0.91 10.49
CA THR A 149 2.01 -0.96 11.95
C THR A 149 2.33 -2.36 12.46
N SER A 150 2.96 -2.44 13.63
CA SER A 150 3.19 -3.69 14.33
C SER A 150 2.79 -3.54 15.80
N GLY A 151 2.18 -4.58 16.36
CA GLY A 151 1.67 -4.56 17.73
C GLY A 151 0.26 -3.97 17.86
N ARG A 152 -0.52 -4.51 18.79
CA ARG A 152 -1.95 -4.22 18.97
C ARG A 152 -2.23 -2.73 19.20
N ARG A 153 -1.45 -2.09 20.06
CA ARG A 153 -1.61 -0.66 20.41
C ARG A 153 -1.34 0.25 19.20
N ALA A 154 -0.24 0.02 18.47
CA ALA A 154 0.10 0.84 17.31
C ALA A 154 -0.90 0.65 16.15
N ILE A 155 -1.49 -0.55 16.02
CA ILE A 155 -2.60 -0.82 15.11
C ILE A 155 -3.79 0.05 15.47
N GLU A 156 -4.22 0.05 16.74
CA GLU A 156 -5.35 0.84 17.21
C GLU A 156 -5.12 2.35 17.03
N ASP A 157 -3.92 2.84 17.37
CA ASP A 157 -3.55 4.26 17.23
C ASP A 157 -3.55 4.72 15.76
N SER A 158 -3.18 3.83 14.84
CA SER A 158 -3.13 4.14 13.40
C SER A 158 -4.45 3.87 12.66
N ARG A 159 -5.45 3.31 13.35
CA ARG A 159 -6.79 3.03 12.77
C ARG A 159 -7.43 4.29 12.18
N VAL A 160 -7.23 5.44 12.82
CA VAL A 160 -7.76 6.73 12.35
C VAL A 160 -7.18 7.13 11.00
N ILE A 161 -5.89 6.89 10.78
CA ILE A 161 -5.18 7.17 9.52
C ILE A 161 -5.80 6.30 8.43
N ARG A 162 -5.90 4.99 8.69
CA ARG A 162 -6.41 4.01 7.72
C ARG A 162 -7.85 4.27 7.31
N ARG A 163 -8.73 4.57 8.27
CA ARG A 163 -10.12 4.93 7.98
C ARG A 163 -10.21 6.22 7.17
N SER A 164 -9.42 7.23 7.53
CA SER A 164 -9.43 8.51 6.82
C SER A 164 -8.88 8.38 5.40
N ALA A 165 -7.84 7.56 5.20
CA ALA A 165 -7.28 7.22 3.90
C ALA A 165 -8.29 6.50 2.99
N LEU A 166 -9.06 5.55 3.54
CA LEU A 166 -10.10 4.84 2.79
C LEU A 166 -11.17 5.81 2.25
N HIS A 167 -11.56 6.82 3.02
CA HIS A 167 -12.54 7.82 2.58
C HIS A 167 -12.05 8.67 1.41
N ILE A 168 -10.76 8.99 1.36
CA ILE A 168 -10.14 9.70 0.22
C ILE A 168 -9.60 8.75 -0.85
N LYS A 169 -9.91 7.44 -0.74
CA LYS A 169 -9.46 6.34 -1.61
C LYS A 169 -7.93 6.21 -1.72
N CYS A 170 -7.17 6.77 -0.80
CA CYS A 170 -5.73 6.70 -0.83
C CYS A 170 -5.25 5.27 -0.51
N ILE A 171 -4.32 4.76 -1.33
CA ILE A 171 -3.78 3.41 -1.19
C ILE A 171 -2.93 3.33 0.06
N MET A 172 -3.01 2.18 0.73
CA MET A 172 -2.08 1.78 1.78
C MET A 172 -1.44 0.47 1.41
N THR A 173 -0.11 0.47 1.31
CA THR A 173 0.68 -0.73 1.05
C THR A 173 1.76 -0.86 2.13
N PRO A 174 2.09 -2.08 2.56
CA PRO A 174 3.39 -2.32 3.18
C PRO A 174 4.52 -2.03 2.16
N PRO A 175 5.69 -1.57 2.62
CA PRO A 175 6.84 -1.26 1.78
C PRO A 175 7.54 -2.50 1.24
#